data_AF-A0A1J3H794-F1
#
_entry.id   AF-A0A1J3H794-F1
#
_cell.length_a   1.000
_cell.length_b   1.000
_cell.length_c   1.000
_cell.angle_alpha   90.00
_cell.angle_beta   90.00
_cell.angle_gamma   90.00
#
_symmetry.space_group_name_H-M   'P 1'
#
loop_
_entity.id
_entity.type
_entity.pdbx_description
1 polymer ?
#
loop_
_entity_poly.entity_id
_entity_poly.type
_entity_poly.pdbx_seq_one_letter_code
_entity_poly.pdbx_strand_id
1 'polypeptide(L)'
;DMLHMALSLLACALHQNSQNVKDMETYNGYHLLALFLRPKMALFDMQCLEIFFQISACEAFFSEPKKLESGQSTISMSPKEIIPENSYDDLSLSKFQYETSSVGSHGYMDDFSGTKDSFSHLSELEMGDVPIKNSNCIVISNADMVEHVLLDWTLWVTASVSIQIALLGFLENLVSMLWYRSHNLTILRQINLVERLLVTLQRGDVEVLVLEKLVILLGCILEDGFRISELENVVRFV
;
A
#
# COMPACT_ATOMS: atom_id res chain seq x y z
N ASP A 1 -18.96 24.11 3.60
CA ASP A 1 -19.90 23.70 2.52
C ASP A 1 -19.28 23.74 1.13
N MET A 2 -19.01 24.92 0.53
CA MET A 2 -18.53 24.98 -0.87
C MET A 2 -17.14 24.37 -1.10
N LEU A 3 -16.19 24.59 -0.18
CA LEU A 3 -14.85 24.00 -0.27
C LEU A 3 -14.92 22.47 -0.20
N HIS A 4 -15.59 21.94 0.84
CA HIS A 4 -15.82 20.51 0.98
C HIS A 4 -16.45 19.90 -0.28
N MET A 5 -17.54 20.47 -0.81
CA MET A 5 -18.16 19.97 -2.04
C MET A 5 -17.20 19.97 -3.24
N ALA A 6 -16.39 21.02 -3.40
CA ALA A 6 -15.40 21.07 -4.48
C ALA A 6 -14.32 19.98 -4.33
N LEU A 7 -13.85 19.74 -3.10
CA LEU A 7 -12.89 18.68 -2.80
C LEU A 7 -13.52 17.29 -2.99
N SER A 8 -14.77 17.08 -2.60
CA SER A 8 -15.49 15.83 -2.85
C SER A 8 -15.65 15.56 -4.34
N LEU A 9 -16.01 16.59 -5.12
CA LEU A 9 -16.10 16.47 -6.59
C LEU A 9 -14.75 16.16 -7.21
N LEU A 10 -13.67 16.78 -6.74
CA LEU A 10 -12.31 16.45 -7.17
C LEU A 10 -11.98 14.99 -6.86
N ALA A 11 -12.21 14.54 -5.62
CA ALA A 11 -11.97 13.16 -5.23
C ALA A 11 -12.76 12.18 -6.10
N CYS A 12 -14.04 12.45 -6.35
CA CYS A 12 -14.85 11.64 -7.27
C CYS A 12 -14.28 11.63 -8.69
N ALA A 13 -13.87 12.79 -9.23
CA ALA A 13 -13.30 12.88 -10.57
C ALA A 13 -11.99 12.10 -10.70
N LEU A 14 -11.14 12.11 -9.66
CA LEU A 14 -9.90 11.33 -9.63
C LEU A 14 -10.16 9.82 -9.51
N HIS A 15 -11.13 9.42 -8.68
CA HIS A 15 -11.50 8.00 -8.51
C HIS A 15 -12.15 7.40 -9.75
N GLN A 16 -12.97 8.17 -10.48
CA GLN A 16 -13.71 7.67 -11.64
C GLN A 16 -12.86 7.50 -12.89
N ASN A 17 -11.76 8.25 -13.01
CA ASN A 17 -10.93 8.24 -14.21
C ASN A 17 -9.44 8.38 -13.87
N SER A 18 -8.68 7.31 -14.08
CA SER A 18 -7.23 7.29 -13.85
C SER A 18 -6.46 8.25 -14.75
N GLN A 19 -7.02 8.67 -15.90
CA GLN A 19 -6.42 9.71 -16.71
C GLN A 19 -6.39 11.06 -15.97
N ASN A 20 -7.40 11.36 -15.13
CA ASN A 20 -7.40 12.59 -14.35
C ASN A 20 -6.25 12.61 -13.33
N VAL A 21 -5.92 11.45 -12.74
CA VAL A 21 -4.76 11.32 -11.84
C VAL A 21 -3.46 11.58 -12.62
N LYS A 22 -3.29 10.96 -13.79
CA LYS A 22 -2.13 11.20 -14.66
C LYS A 22 -2.02 12.66 -15.13
N ASP A 23 -3.15 13.31 -15.40
CA ASP A 23 -3.17 14.72 -15.78
C ASP A 23 -2.77 15.60 -14.58
N MET A 24 -3.24 15.28 -13.37
CA MET A 24 -2.78 15.96 -12.15
C MET A 24 -1.28 15.80 -11.93
N GLU A 25 -0.69 14.64 -12.20
CA GLU A 25 0.77 14.43 -12.15
C GLU A 25 1.47 15.25 -13.25
N THR A 26 1.03 15.10 -14.51
CA THR A 26 1.65 15.73 -15.68
C THR A 26 1.67 17.26 -15.60
N TYR A 27 0.61 17.86 -15.07
CA TYR A 27 0.44 19.31 -15.02
C TYR A 27 0.71 19.92 -13.64
N ASN A 28 1.36 19.18 -12.72
CA ASN A 28 1.60 19.62 -11.33
C ASN A 28 0.31 20.05 -10.61
N GLY A 29 -0.81 19.39 -10.91
CA GLY A 29 -2.14 19.69 -10.40
C GLY A 29 -2.23 19.64 -8.88
N TYR A 30 -1.52 18.71 -8.22
CA TYR A 30 -1.47 18.65 -6.75
C TYR A 30 -0.74 19.84 -6.13
N HIS A 31 0.35 20.29 -6.76
CA HIS A 31 1.04 21.51 -6.35
C HIS A 31 0.13 22.74 -6.52
N LEU A 32 -0.57 22.85 -7.65
CA LEU A 32 -1.54 23.92 -7.89
C LEU A 32 -2.68 23.87 -6.86
N LEU A 33 -3.19 22.68 -6.53
CA LEU A 33 -4.20 22.48 -5.50
C LEU A 33 -3.74 23.03 -4.15
N ALA A 34 -2.51 22.73 -3.72
CA ALA A 34 -1.94 23.28 -2.49
C ALA A 34 -1.90 24.81 -2.52
N LEU A 35 -1.47 25.42 -3.63
CA LEU A 35 -1.45 26.88 -3.80
C LEU A 35 -2.86 27.49 -3.71
N PHE A 36 -3.86 26.87 -4.33
CA PHE A 36 -5.26 27.34 -4.26
C PHE A 36 -5.86 27.24 -2.86
N LEU A 37 -5.38 26.30 -2.04
CA LEU A 37 -5.89 26.08 -0.69
C LEU A 37 -5.32 27.02 0.36
N ARG A 38 -4.09 27.52 0.19
CA ARG A 38 -3.47 28.48 1.14
C ARG A 38 -4.40 29.61 1.56
N PRO A 39 -5.05 30.37 0.65
CA PRO A 39 -5.98 31.44 1.04
C PRO A 39 -7.33 30.93 1.58
N LYS A 40 -7.59 29.63 1.53
CA LYS A 40 -8.85 28.98 1.93
C LYS A 40 -8.72 28.13 3.19
N MET A 41 -7.54 28.08 3.82
CA MET A 41 -7.30 27.25 5.02
C MET A 41 -8.23 27.58 6.20
N ALA A 42 -8.73 28.82 6.30
CA ALA A 42 -9.74 29.19 7.30
C ALA A 42 -11.10 28.46 7.13
N LEU A 43 -11.37 27.90 5.94
CA LEU A 43 -12.57 27.12 5.64
C LEU A 43 -12.31 25.61 5.64
N PHE A 44 -11.06 25.20 5.86
CA PHE A 44 -10.64 23.81 5.79
C PHE A 44 -10.90 23.13 7.14
N ASP A 45 -11.65 22.04 7.12
CA ASP A 45 -12.05 21.28 8.31
C ASP A 45 -11.57 19.82 8.23
N MET A 46 -11.92 19.02 9.24
CA MET A 46 -11.56 17.60 9.29
C MET A 46 -12.15 16.79 8.14
N GLN A 47 -13.35 17.13 7.66
CA GLN A 47 -13.96 16.41 6.53
C GLN A 47 -13.18 16.68 5.24
N CYS A 48 -12.69 17.90 5.05
CA CYS A 48 -11.78 18.22 3.96
C CYS A 48 -10.46 17.43 4.05
N LEU A 49 -9.93 17.24 5.26
CA LEU A 49 -8.72 16.43 5.49
C LEU A 49 -8.94 14.96 5.15
N GLU A 50 -10.08 14.38 5.55
CA GLU A 50 -10.43 12.99 5.25
C GLU A 50 -10.49 12.73 3.75
N ILE A 51 -11.00 13.68 2.96
CA ILE A 51 -10.99 13.60 1.49
C ILE A 51 -9.56 13.49 0.96
N PHE A 52 -8.61 14.21 1.55
CA PHE A 52 -7.21 14.14 1.13
C PHE A 52 -6.58 12.79 1.44
N PHE A 53 -6.90 12.21 2.58
CA PHE A 53 -6.47 10.86 2.90
C PHE A 53 -7.01 9.84 1.89
N GLN A 54 -8.29 9.94 1.52
CA GLN A 54 -8.91 9.09 0.50
C GLN A 54 -8.28 9.24 -0.89
N ILE A 55 -7.85 10.44 -1.28
CA ILE A 55 -7.14 10.65 -2.55
C ILE A 55 -5.72 10.06 -2.48
N SER A 56 -5.05 10.17 -1.33
CA SER A 56 -3.65 9.78 -1.17
C SER A 56 -3.43 8.28 -0.99
N ALA A 57 -4.41 7.58 -0.42
CA ALA A 57 -4.27 6.20 0.00
C ALA A 57 -5.58 5.41 -0.12
N CYS A 58 -5.43 4.12 -0.35
CA CYS A 58 -6.55 3.18 -0.43
C CYS A 58 -6.55 2.25 0.79
N GLU A 59 -7.75 1.92 1.26
CA GLU A 59 -7.94 0.83 2.21
C GLU A 59 -7.91 -0.50 1.45
N ALA A 60 -6.92 -1.34 1.74
CA ALA A 60 -6.84 -2.71 1.28
C ALA A 60 -7.62 -3.61 2.24
N PHE A 61 -8.64 -4.28 1.73
CA PHE A 61 -9.40 -5.29 2.45
C PHE A 61 -8.84 -6.67 2.11
N PHE A 62 -8.41 -7.42 3.12
CA PHE A 62 -8.11 -8.82 2.95
C PHE A 62 -9.39 -9.64 3.15
N SER A 63 -9.81 -10.35 2.11
CA SER A 63 -10.61 -11.55 2.32
C SER A 63 -9.67 -12.62 2.88
N GLU A 64 -9.91 -13.08 4.10
CA GLU A 64 -9.22 -14.27 4.63
C GLU A 64 -9.24 -15.39 3.58
N PRO A 65 -8.11 -16.11 3.37
CA PRO A 65 -8.16 -17.32 2.58
C PRO A 65 -9.12 -18.27 3.29
N LYS A 66 -10.30 -18.50 2.70
CA LYS A 66 -11.20 -19.56 3.14
C LYS A 66 -10.36 -20.83 3.20
N LYS A 67 -10.09 -21.32 4.42
CA LYS A 67 -9.58 -22.68 4.62
C LYS A 67 -10.55 -23.61 3.91
N LEU A 68 -10.16 -24.09 2.74
CA LEU A 68 -10.87 -25.15 2.05
C LEU A 68 -10.61 -26.39 2.91
N GLU A 69 -11.55 -26.69 3.80
CA GLU A 69 -11.56 -27.94 4.56
C GLU A 69 -11.61 -29.09 3.55
N SER A 70 -10.43 -29.59 3.20
CA SER A 70 -10.22 -30.88 2.56
C SER A 70 -10.58 -31.98 3.56
N GLY A 71 -11.87 -32.11 3.87
CA GLY A 71 -12.45 -33.28 4.50
C GLY A 71 -12.65 -34.36 3.45
N GLN A 72 -11.75 -35.33 3.41
CA GLN A 72 -11.95 -36.59 2.70
C GLN A 72 -13.22 -37.27 3.23
N SER A 73 -14.19 -37.51 2.35
CA SER A 73 -15.13 -38.63 2.52
C SER A 73 -15.18 -39.42 1.21
N THR A 74 -14.38 -40.48 1.20
CA THR A 74 -14.36 -41.57 0.23
C THR A 74 -15.72 -42.26 0.20
N ILE A 75 -16.46 -42.18 -0.92
CA ILE A 75 -17.30 -43.28 -1.39
C ILE A 75 -17.17 -43.37 -2.90
N SER A 76 -16.41 -44.36 -3.36
CA SER A 76 -16.38 -44.86 -4.73
C SER A 76 -17.67 -45.63 -5.03
N MET A 77 -18.29 -45.42 -6.20
CA MET A 77 -18.87 -46.46 -7.08
C MET A 77 -19.32 -45.84 -8.42
N SER A 78 -18.78 -46.36 -9.53
CA SER A 78 -19.38 -46.33 -10.88
C SER A 78 -19.51 -47.80 -11.35
N PRO A 79 -20.13 -48.17 -12.50
CA PRO A 79 -20.73 -47.36 -13.57
C PRO A 79 -22.11 -47.89 -14.07
N LYS A 80 -22.81 -47.12 -14.93
CA LYS A 80 -23.63 -47.72 -16.00
C LYS A 80 -23.87 -46.76 -17.17
N GLU A 81 -23.44 -47.22 -18.34
CA GLU A 81 -23.69 -46.69 -19.69
C GLU A 81 -25.19 -46.69 -20.02
N ILE A 82 -25.66 -45.64 -20.71
CA ILE A 82 -26.55 -45.72 -21.88
C ILE A 82 -26.26 -44.51 -22.82
N ILE A 83 -25.73 -44.80 -24.01
CA ILE A 83 -25.74 -44.01 -25.28
C ILE A 83 -26.71 -44.82 -26.21
N PRO A 84 -27.52 -44.27 -27.16
CA PRO A 84 -27.17 -43.40 -28.32
C PRO A 84 -28.26 -42.35 -28.69
N GLU A 85 -28.20 -41.41 -29.66
CA GLU A 85 -27.41 -41.18 -30.88
C GLU A 85 -27.73 -39.77 -31.49
N ASN A 86 -26.87 -39.32 -32.42
CA ASN A 86 -27.11 -38.46 -33.62
C ASN A 86 -27.28 -36.92 -33.52
N SER A 87 -26.28 -36.15 -34.00
CA SER A 87 -26.21 -35.65 -35.40
C SER A 87 -25.18 -34.51 -35.57
N TYR A 88 -24.54 -34.48 -36.73
CA TYR A 88 -23.31 -33.78 -37.14
C TYR A 88 -23.46 -32.30 -37.57
N ASP A 89 -22.36 -31.55 -37.48
CA ASP A 89 -21.73 -30.67 -38.52
C ASP A 89 -20.84 -29.63 -37.80
N ASP A 90 -19.53 -29.86 -37.62
CA ASP A 90 -18.38 -29.56 -38.50
C ASP A 90 -18.27 -28.11 -39.01
N LEU A 91 -17.23 -27.40 -38.54
CA LEU A 91 -16.54 -26.32 -39.28
C LEU A 91 -15.21 -25.98 -38.58
N SER A 92 -14.15 -26.64 -39.06
CA SER A 92 -12.80 -26.11 -39.29
C SER A 92 -12.07 -25.35 -38.18
N LEU A 93 -10.90 -25.86 -37.75
CA LEU A 93 -9.60 -25.16 -37.87
C LEU A 93 -8.42 -26.10 -37.56
N SER A 94 -7.93 -26.68 -38.66
CA SER A 94 -6.54 -27.01 -39.00
C SER A 94 -5.41 -26.68 -38.00
N LYS A 95 -4.68 -27.76 -37.64
CA LYS A 95 -3.21 -27.92 -37.54
C LYS A 95 -2.47 -27.14 -36.45
N PHE A 96 -1.88 -27.88 -35.51
CA PHE A 96 -0.42 -28.00 -35.39
C PHE A 96 -0.08 -29.33 -34.71
N GLN A 97 0.36 -30.31 -35.51
CA GLN A 97 1.14 -31.47 -35.08
C GLN A 97 2.62 -31.11 -35.20
N TYR A 98 3.41 -31.44 -34.18
CA TYR A 98 4.67 -32.13 -34.39
C TYR A 98 4.83 -33.14 -33.24
N GLU A 99 4.71 -34.41 -33.61
CA GLU A 99 5.07 -35.56 -32.79
C GLU A 99 6.56 -35.89 -32.92
N THR A 100 6.95 -36.79 -32.02
CA THR A 100 8.03 -37.79 -32.07
C THR A 100 9.30 -37.41 -31.33
N SER A 101 9.96 -38.27 -30.54
CA SER A 101 9.70 -39.54 -29.84
C SER A 101 11.06 -39.97 -29.24
N SER A 102 11.08 -40.84 -28.22
CA SER A 102 11.99 -42.01 -28.11
C SER A 102 12.46 -42.38 -26.68
N VAL A 103 11.77 -43.38 -26.10
CA VAL A 103 12.24 -44.68 -25.52
C VAL A 103 13.37 -44.77 -24.45
N GLY A 104 13.02 -45.42 -23.32
CA GLY A 104 13.78 -46.47 -22.60
C GLY A 104 14.49 -46.04 -21.30
N SER A 105 14.65 -46.81 -20.21
CA SER A 105 14.11 -48.05 -19.60
C SER A 105 14.90 -48.26 -18.27
N HIS A 106 14.28 -48.90 -17.25
CA HIS A 106 14.82 -49.57 -16.02
C HIS A 106 16.34 -49.48 -15.69
N GLY A 107 16.85 -49.32 -14.46
CA GLY A 107 16.44 -49.66 -13.09
C GLY A 107 17.69 -50.12 -12.30
N TYR A 108 17.64 -50.08 -10.95
CA TYR A 108 18.56 -50.63 -9.91
C TYR A 108 19.46 -49.69 -9.07
N MET A 109 19.52 -50.10 -7.79
CA MET A 109 20.04 -49.52 -6.53
C MET A 109 21.53 -49.15 -6.51
N ASP A 110 21.92 -48.19 -5.64
CA ASP A 110 22.69 -48.46 -4.40
C ASP A 110 22.78 -47.23 -3.46
N ASP A 111 23.30 -47.50 -2.28
CA ASP A 111 23.12 -46.93 -0.94
C ASP A 111 24.17 -45.86 -0.50
N PHE A 112 23.99 -45.33 0.72
CA PHE A 112 24.93 -44.62 1.62
C PHE A 112 25.13 -43.07 1.60
N SER A 113 24.55 -42.47 2.66
CA SER A 113 25.11 -41.52 3.65
C SER A 113 25.61 -40.11 3.24
N GLY A 114 25.06 -39.09 3.92
CA GLY A 114 25.65 -37.76 4.04
C GLY A 114 24.71 -36.77 4.73
N THR A 115 24.80 -36.67 6.05
CA THR A 115 24.21 -35.62 6.89
C THR A 115 24.76 -34.23 6.53
N LYS A 116 23.89 -33.25 6.26
CA LYS A 116 24.02 -31.88 6.79
C LYS A 116 22.79 -31.02 6.49
N ASP A 117 22.21 -30.53 7.58
CA ASP A 117 21.14 -29.55 7.66
C ASP A 117 21.43 -28.28 6.88
N SER A 118 20.40 -27.66 6.28
CA SER A 118 20.23 -26.20 6.26
C SER A 118 18.97 -25.72 5.52
N PHE A 119 18.08 -25.10 6.30
CA PHE A 119 17.04 -24.12 5.92
C PHE A 119 15.82 -24.58 5.13
N SER A 120 14.82 -25.09 5.84
CA SER A 120 13.41 -24.93 5.42
C SER A 120 12.45 -24.95 6.62
N HIS A 121 12.63 -24.02 7.55
CA HIS A 121 11.59 -23.66 8.51
C HIS A 121 11.58 -22.13 8.66
N LEU A 122 10.81 -21.47 7.80
CA LEU A 122 10.31 -20.13 8.07
C LEU A 122 9.40 -20.28 9.29
N SER A 123 9.91 -19.87 10.44
CA SER A 123 9.23 -19.91 11.72
C SER A 123 7.85 -19.26 11.61
N GLU A 124 6.84 -20.05 11.99
CA GLU A 124 5.60 -19.59 12.59
C GLU A 124 5.95 -18.51 13.62
N LEU A 125 5.72 -17.26 13.25
CA LEU A 125 5.77 -16.15 14.19
C LEU A 125 4.43 -16.17 14.91
N GLU A 126 4.49 -16.44 16.21
CA GLU A 126 3.40 -16.38 17.17
C GLU A 126 2.52 -15.15 16.92
N MET A 127 1.39 -15.34 16.24
CA MET A 127 0.27 -14.42 16.36
C MET A 127 -0.32 -14.65 17.74
N GLY A 128 0.19 -13.90 18.72
CA GLY A 128 -0.53 -13.71 19.97
C GLY A 128 -1.91 -13.14 19.65
N ASP A 129 -2.94 -13.85 20.12
CA ASP A 129 -4.37 -13.50 20.01
C ASP A 129 -4.64 -12.09 20.57
N VAL A 130 -4.45 -11.08 19.74
CA VAL A 130 -5.11 -9.78 19.88
C VAL A 130 -6.21 -9.78 18.85
N PRO A 131 -7.48 -9.53 19.22
CA PRO A 131 -8.53 -9.41 18.23
C PRO A 131 -8.14 -8.23 17.32
N ILE A 132 -7.69 -8.53 16.11
CA ILE A 132 -7.36 -7.56 15.07
C ILE A 132 -8.69 -6.91 14.71
N LYS A 133 -9.05 -5.88 15.48
CA LYS A 133 -10.20 -5.03 15.26
C LYS A 133 -9.97 -4.33 13.93
N ASN A 134 -10.46 -4.93 12.84
CA ASN A 134 -10.48 -4.44 11.47
C ASN A 134 -9.47 -3.31 11.24
N SER A 135 -8.18 -3.62 11.34
CA SER A 135 -7.17 -2.60 11.08
C SER A 135 -7.11 -2.46 9.57
N ASN A 136 -7.93 -1.54 9.04
CA ASN A 136 -7.99 -1.19 7.63
C ASN A 136 -6.57 -0.93 7.14
N CYS A 137 -6.16 -1.72 6.16
CA CYS A 137 -4.79 -1.75 5.75
C CYS A 137 -4.55 -0.61 4.75
N ILE A 138 -3.84 0.44 5.16
CA ILE A 138 -3.71 1.64 4.31
C ILE A 138 -2.47 1.55 3.42
N VAL A 139 -2.67 1.70 2.11
CA VAL A 139 -1.61 1.71 1.09
C VAL A 139 -1.59 3.06 0.39
N ILE A 140 -0.41 3.67 0.25
CA ILE A 140 -0.27 4.87 -0.58
C ILE A 140 -0.59 4.52 -2.03
N SER A 141 -1.60 5.16 -2.59
CA SER A 141 -2.03 4.98 -3.98
C SER A 141 -1.67 6.17 -4.87
N ASN A 142 -1.32 7.30 -4.26
CA ASN A 142 -1.03 8.55 -4.97
C ASN A 142 0.08 9.34 -4.25
N ALA A 143 1.32 9.11 -4.69
CA ALA A 143 2.51 9.67 -4.06
C ALA A 143 2.60 11.19 -4.25
N ASP A 144 2.22 11.73 -5.41
CA ASP A 144 2.24 13.16 -5.70
C ASP A 144 1.29 13.97 -4.80
N MET A 145 0.11 13.42 -4.46
CA MET A 145 -0.77 14.01 -3.47
C MET A 145 -0.09 14.08 -2.09
N VAL A 146 0.62 13.03 -1.69
CA VAL A 146 1.37 13.01 -0.43
C VAL A 146 2.49 14.05 -0.46
N GLU A 147 3.29 14.05 -1.52
CA GLU A 147 4.47 14.92 -1.66
C GLU A 147 4.10 16.41 -1.71
N HIS A 148 3.15 16.76 -2.57
CA HIS A 148 2.86 18.14 -2.90
C HIS A 148 1.78 18.78 -2.04
N VAL A 149 0.94 17.98 -1.38
CA VAL A 149 -0.14 18.48 -0.52
C VAL A 149 0.12 18.08 0.92
N LEU A 150 0.19 16.79 1.24
CA LEU A 150 0.27 16.34 2.64
C LEU A 150 1.60 16.73 3.31
N LEU A 151 2.70 16.80 2.55
CA LEU A 151 4.01 17.21 3.06
C LEU A 151 4.35 18.68 2.78
N ASP A 152 3.42 19.49 2.24
CA ASP A 152 3.63 20.94 2.11
C ASP A 152 3.30 21.65 3.43
N TRP A 153 4.29 21.78 4.31
CA TRP A 153 4.08 22.48 5.58
C TRP A 153 3.74 23.96 5.42
N THR A 154 4.08 24.59 4.29
CA THR A 154 3.69 25.99 4.04
C THR A 154 2.18 26.14 3.84
N LEU A 155 1.48 25.06 3.50
CA LEU A 155 0.02 24.98 3.53
C LEU A 155 -0.48 24.78 4.96
N TRP A 156 0.05 23.76 5.66
CA TRP A 156 -0.50 23.28 6.93
C TRP A 156 -0.20 24.15 8.14
N VAL A 157 0.83 25.00 8.11
CA VAL A 157 1.17 25.91 9.21
C VAL A 157 0.01 26.84 9.59
N THR A 158 -0.90 27.13 8.65
CA THR A 158 -2.07 27.97 8.89
C THR A 158 -3.33 27.20 9.31
N ALA A 159 -3.28 25.86 9.30
CA ALA A 159 -4.38 25.01 9.77
C ALA A 159 -4.45 25.01 11.31
N SER A 160 -5.60 24.62 11.87
CA SER A 160 -5.68 24.37 13.30
C SER A 160 -4.76 23.22 13.73
N VAL A 161 -4.26 23.27 14.97
CA VAL A 161 -3.41 22.22 15.55
C VAL A 161 -4.04 20.84 15.40
N SER A 162 -5.35 20.72 15.63
CA SER A 162 -6.04 19.43 15.49
C SER A 162 -5.88 18.83 14.10
N ILE A 163 -6.00 19.64 13.04
CA ILE A 163 -5.81 19.19 11.65
C ILE A 163 -4.35 18.78 11.41
N GLN A 164 -3.39 19.57 11.89
CA GLN A 164 -1.97 19.26 11.80
C GLN A 164 -1.64 17.92 12.49
N ILE A 165 -2.17 17.70 13.70
CA ILE A 165 -1.97 16.46 14.45
C ILE A 165 -2.61 15.26 13.74
N ALA A 166 -3.81 15.42 13.17
CA ALA A 166 -4.47 14.36 12.41
C ALA A 166 -3.70 13.99 11.13
N LEU A 167 -3.17 15.00 10.42
CA LEU A 167 -2.28 14.80 9.27
C LEU A 167 -1.04 14.00 9.64
N LEU A 168 -0.35 14.38 10.71
CA LEU A 168 0.84 13.64 11.17
C LEU A 168 0.48 12.25 11.67
N GLY A 169 -0.67 12.08 12.32
CA GLY A 169 -1.19 10.78 12.74
C GLY A 169 -1.47 9.85 11.56
N PHE A 170 -1.96 10.40 10.44
CA PHE A 170 -2.12 9.63 9.20
C PHE A 170 -0.77 9.18 8.63
N LEU A 171 0.21 10.08 8.56
CA LEU A 171 1.57 9.74 8.09
C LEU A 171 2.24 8.69 8.99
N GLU A 172 2.06 8.80 10.32
CA GLU A 172 2.52 7.82 11.29
C GLU A 172 1.88 6.46 11.04
N ASN A 173 0.57 6.41 10.79
CA ASN A 173 -0.12 5.17 10.49
C ASN A 173 0.43 4.49 9.22
N LEU A 174 0.77 5.27 8.18
CA LEU A 174 1.37 4.75 6.95
C LEU A 174 2.72 4.04 7.19
N VAL A 175 3.53 4.53 8.12
CA VAL A 175 4.87 3.98 8.41
C VAL A 175 4.88 2.99 9.58
N SER A 176 3.84 2.96 10.41
CA SER A 176 3.78 2.04 11.56
C SER A 176 3.01 0.75 11.24
N MET A 177 2.12 0.75 10.24
CA MET A 177 1.23 -0.37 9.97
C MET A 177 1.90 -1.54 9.24
N LEU A 178 2.13 -2.64 9.96
CA LEU A 178 2.98 -3.78 9.58
C LEU A 178 2.83 -4.30 8.14
N TRP A 179 1.60 -4.39 7.63
CA TRP A 179 1.31 -5.06 6.35
C TRP A 179 1.85 -4.32 5.13
N TYR A 180 1.79 -2.99 5.12
CA TYR A 180 2.30 -2.17 4.02
C TYR A 180 3.37 -1.17 4.45
N ARG A 181 3.82 -1.23 5.71
CA ARG A 181 4.90 -0.39 6.27
C ARG A 181 6.09 -0.27 5.33
N SER A 182 6.66 -1.39 4.90
CA SER A 182 7.85 -1.38 4.02
C SER A 182 7.58 -0.72 2.66
N HIS A 183 6.41 -0.98 2.08
CA HIS A 183 6.01 -0.40 0.81
C HIS A 183 5.77 1.11 0.91
N ASN A 184 4.92 1.53 1.86
CA ASN A 184 4.60 2.92 2.11
C ASN A 184 5.87 3.71 2.47
N LEU A 185 6.71 3.17 3.37
CA LEU A 185 7.97 3.82 3.72
C LEU A 185 8.91 3.93 2.51
N THR A 186 8.95 2.94 1.62
CA THR A 186 9.74 3.02 0.39
C THR A 186 9.31 4.19 -0.48
N ILE A 187 8.00 4.38 -0.68
CA ILE A 187 7.45 5.52 -1.45
C ILE A 187 7.76 6.84 -0.73
N LEU A 188 7.48 6.93 0.57
CA LEU A 188 7.73 8.12 1.38
C LEU A 188 9.20 8.54 1.36
N ARG A 189 10.12 7.58 1.31
CA ARG A 189 11.55 7.83 1.16
C ARG A 189 11.94 8.36 -0.21
N GLN A 190 11.26 7.91 -1.28
CA GLN A 190 11.49 8.44 -2.63
C GLN A 190 11.13 9.92 -2.74
N ILE A 191 10.13 10.37 -1.97
CA ILE A 191 9.72 11.78 -1.89
C ILE A 191 10.43 12.57 -0.77
N ASN A 192 11.52 12.03 -0.23
CA ASN A 192 12.39 12.64 0.78
C ASN A 192 11.67 13.00 2.11
N LEU A 193 10.82 12.10 2.62
CA LEU A 193 10.07 12.32 3.86
C LEU A 193 10.96 12.82 5.02
N VAL A 194 12.08 12.16 5.31
CA VAL A 194 12.95 12.53 6.45
C VAL A 194 13.44 13.97 6.34
N GLU A 195 13.93 14.39 5.17
CA GLU A 195 14.38 15.77 4.98
C GLU A 195 13.24 16.77 5.19
N ARG A 196 12.06 16.50 4.64
CA ARG A 196 10.87 17.37 4.79
C ARG A 196 10.43 17.50 6.25
N LEU A 197 10.48 16.41 7.01
CA LEU A 197 10.19 16.42 8.45
C LEU A 197 11.22 17.24 9.23
N LEU A 198 12.52 17.06 8.94
CA LEU A 198 13.60 17.83 9.58
C LEU A 198 13.49 19.33 9.27
N VAL A 199 13.24 19.70 8.02
CA VAL A 199 13.00 21.10 7.63
C VAL A 199 11.81 21.68 8.38
N THR A 200 10.75 20.89 8.59
CA THR A 200 9.58 21.31 9.36
C THR A 200 9.91 21.52 10.83
N LEU A 201 10.71 20.65 11.45
CA LEU A 201 11.18 20.80 12.83
C LEU A 201 12.02 22.07 13.06
N GLN A 202 12.72 22.57 12.03
CA GLN A 202 13.52 23.80 12.12
C GLN A 202 12.67 25.08 12.09
N ARG A 203 11.37 24.98 11.81
CA ARG A 203 10.51 26.14 11.70
C ARG A 203 10.13 26.69 13.07
N GLY A 204 10.27 28.01 13.24
CA GLY A 204 9.90 28.70 14.48
C GLY A 204 8.40 28.98 14.64
N ASP A 205 7.57 28.58 13.68
CA ASP A 205 6.12 28.83 13.65
C ASP A 205 5.26 27.56 13.84
N VAL A 206 5.88 26.48 14.34
CA VAL A 206 5.20 25.22 14.62
C VAL A 206 4.95 25.09 16.12
N GLU A 207 3.72 24.74 16.49
CA GLU A 207 3.35 24.56 17.89
C GLU A 207 4.05 23.34 18.52
N VAL A 208 4.33 23.42 19.83
CA VAL A 208 5.09 22.39 20.56
C VAL A 208 4.45 21.00 20.43
N LEU A 209 3.12 20.88 20.55
CA LEU A 209 2.42 19.60 20.41
C LEU A 209 2.60 18.98 19.01
N VAL A 210 2.76 19.81 17.99
CA VAL A 210 2.98 19.38 16.61
C VAL A 210 4.42 18.94 16.42
N LEU A 211 5.39 19.66 17.01
CA LEU A 211 6.79 19.24 17.06
C LEU A 211 6.96 17.90 17.77
N GLU A 212 6.29 17.68 18.91
CA GLU A 212 6.28 16.39 19.60
C GLU A 212 5.78 15.27 18.69
N LYS A 213 4.70 15.51 17.94
CA LYS A 213 4.14 14.54 16.99
C LYS A 213 5.09 14.27 15.81
N LEU A 214 5.79 15.28 15.30
CA LEU A 214 6.83 15.12 14.27
C LEU A 214 8.00 14.25 14.75
N VAL A 215 8.45 14.45 16.00
CA VAL A 215 9.52 13.65 16.60
C VAL A 215 9.08 12.19 16.76
N ILE A 216 7.83 11.94 17.17
CA ILE A 216 7.28 10.59 17.24
C ILE A 216 7.30 9.93 15.85
N LEU A 217 6.85 10.63 14.81
CA LEU A 217 6.88 10.14 13.43
C LEU A 217 8.30 9.79 12.96
N LEU A 218 9.28 10.66 13.23
CA LEU A 218 10.69 10.36 12.94
C LEU A 218 11.19 9.13 13.71
N GLY A 219 10.76 8.96 14.96
CA GLY A 219 11.03 7.76 15.76
C GLY A 219 10.49 6.49 15.09
N CYS A 220 9.25 6.51 14.59
CA CYS A 220 8.67 5.39 13.86
C CYS A 220 9.46 5.04 12.59
N ILE A 221 9.97 6.05 11.86
CA ILE A 221 10.82 5.80 10.67
C ILE A 221 12.19 5.23 11.08
N LEU A 222 12.75 5.69 12.20
CA LEU A 222 14.04 5.25 12.71
C LEU A 222 14.03 3.77 13.13
N GLU A 223 12.88 3.22 13.54
CA GLU A 223 12.74 1.78 13.81
C GLU A 223 13.12 0.90 12.60
N ASP A 224 12.89 1.36 11.37
CA ASP A 224 13.33 0.68 10.14
C ASP A 224 14.78 1.01 9.74
N GLY A 225 15.46 1.84 10.52
CA GLY A 225 16.82 2.34 10.28
C GLY A 225 16.89 3.38 9.16
N PHE A 226 17.64 4.46 9.36
CA PHE A 226 17.87 5.46 8.33
C PHE A 226 18.83 4.98 7.24
N ARG A 227 18.55 5.37 5.99
CA ARG A 227 19.48 5.27 4.86
C ARG A 227 20.65 6.24 5.05
N ILE A 228 21.77 6.00 4.38
CA ILE A 228 22.95 6.88 4.46
C ILE A 228 22.59 8.33 4.14
N SER A 229 21.83 8.57 3.08
CA SER A 229 21.36 9.91 2.70
C SER A 229 20.43 10.56 3.73
N GLU A 230 19.62 9.77 4.44
CA GLU A 230 18.76 10.26 5.53
C GLU A 230 19.61 10.62 6.75
N LEU A 231 20.64 9.82 7.06
CA LEU A 231 21.56 10.09 8.16
C LEU A 231 22.38 11.36 7.91
N GLU A 232 22.83 11.60 6.68
CA GLU A 232 23.49 12.85 6.29
C GLU A 232 22.59 14.07 6.54
N ASN A 233 21.29 13.95 6.23
CA ASN A 233 20.30 14.99 6.53
C ASN A 233 20.14 15.23 8.04
N VAL A 234 20.10 14.16 8.85
CA VAL A 234 20.03 14.26 10.32
C VAL A 234 21.29 14.90 10.90
N VAL A 235 22.48 14.51 10.42
CA VAL A 235 23.76 15.10 10.87
C VAL A 235 23.84 16.58 10.52
N ARG A 236 23.35 16.99 9.35
CA ARG A 236 23.27 18.41 8.96
C ARG A 236 22.25 19.20 9.80
N PHE A 237 21.23 18.53 10.32
CA PHE A 237 20.18 19.15 11.13
C PHE A 237 20.64 19.45 12.57
N VAL A 238 21.47 18.60 13.17
CA VAL A 238 22.05 18.75 14.53
C VAL A 238 23.18 19.77 14.56
#